data_AF-A0A6N6SKN5-F1
#
_entry.id   AF-A0A6N6SKN5-F1
#
_cell.length_a   1.000
_cell.length_b   1.000
_cell.length_c   1.000
_cell.angle_alpha   90.00
_cell.angle_beta   90.00
_cell.angle_gamma   90.00
#
_symmetry.space_group_name_H-M   'P 1'
#
loop_
_entity.id
_entity.type
_entity.pdbx_description
1 polymer ?
#
loop_
_entity_poly.entity_id
_entity_poly.type
_entity_poly.pdbx_seq_one_letter_code
_entity_poly.pdbx_strand_id
1 'polypeptide(L)'
;MLKKFLIITLFLLTGTGAAQYLGYNDLLELIKIADTPAKFDKFLTERGFDYSAGEDEGGYGDGILSYTYAKEMDDDYYYVGVYHDSTNGYTSVGESSLKEARWEHYLDIVTTHGYTKSEESTDDDEVMWIEFEKDEYSIRIIRHKEDDEVDYNLILTKDTQKNSPHVH
;
A
#
# COMPACT_ATOMS: atom_id res chain seq x y z
N MET A 1 40.51 -24.75 -34.55
CA MET A 1 40.32 -25.24 -33.17
C MET A 1 40.72 -24.14 -32.20
N LEU A 2 39.75 -23.56 -31.48
CA LEU A 2 39.82 -22.94 -30.13
C LEU A 2 38.38 -22.43 -29.85
N LYS A 3 37.44 -23.31 -29.50
CA LYS A 3 36.93 -23.50 -28.13
C LYS A 3 36.81 -22.20 -27.31
N LYS A 4 35.55 -21.75 -27.18
CA LYS A 4 34.87 -21.16 -25.99
C LYS A 4 35.52 -19.89 -25.40
N PHE A 5 34.80 -18.80 -25.19
CA PHE A 5 33.96 -18.68 -24.00
C PHE A 5 32.80 -17.70 -24.24
N LEU A 6 31.59 -18.25 -24.08
CA LEU A 6 30.34 -17.53 -23.89
C LEU A 6 30.44 -16.79 -22.54
N ILE A 7 30.60 -15.47 -22.56
CA ILE A 7 30.46 -14.64 -21.35
C ILE A 7 28.98 -14.29 -21.22
N ILE A 8 28.20 -15.27 -20.76
CA ILE A 8 26.99 -14.99 -19.98
C ILE A 8 27.51 -14.71 -18.57
N THR A 9 27.81 -13.46 -18.30
CA THR A 9 27.88 -12.95 -16.92
C THR A 9 26.54 -12.23 -16.74
N LEU A 10 25.48 -12.97 -16.40
CA LEU A 10 25.13 -13.24 -15.01
C LEU A 10 25.06 -11.94 -14.18
N PHE A 11 24.15 -11.04 -14.54
CA PHE A 11 23.59 -10.05 -13.62
C PHE A 11 22.65 -10.74 -12.60
N LEU A 12 23.13 -11.80 -11.93
CA LEU A 12 22.47 -12.43 -10.77
C LEU A 12 23.17 -12.01 -9.46
N LEU A 13 23.63 -10.75 -9.44
CA LEU A 13 24.12 -10.06 -8.25
C LEU A 13 23.37 -8.74 -8.06
N THR A 14 22.08 -8.68 -8.41
CA THR A 14 21.19 -7.81 -7.63
C THR A 14 21.09 -8.50 -6.29
N GLY A 15 21.86 -8.02 -5.31
CA GLY A 15 21.73 -8.45 -3.93
C GLY A 15 20.25 -8.59 -3.61
N THR A 16 19.92 -9.61 -2.83
CA THR A 16 18.65 -9.73 -2.14
C THR A 16 18.51 -8.52 -1.23
N GLY A 17 18.24 -7.36 -1.81
CA GLY A 17 17.78 -6.19 -1.10
C GLY A 17 16.49 -6.65 -0.48
N ALA A 18 16.41 -6.58 0.85
CA ALA A 18 15.11 -6.48 1.49
C ALA A 18 14.31 -5.48 0.66
N ALA A 19 13.13 -5.88 0.16
CA ALA A 19 12.32 -4.97 -0.64
C ALA A 19 12.21 -3.65 0.13
N GLN A 20 12.72 -2.57 -0.47
CA GLN A 20 12.72 -1.27 0.19
C GLN A 20 11.28 -0.90 0.51
N TYR A 21 10.39 -1.11 -0.46
CA TYR A 21 8.95 -0.85 -0.39
C TYR A 21 8.12 -2.14 -0.42
N LEU A 22 6.85 -2.07 0.00
CA LEU A 22 5.89 -3.14 -0.21
C LEU A 22 5.47 -3.18 -1.68
N GLY A 23 5.30 -4.39 -2.23
CA GLY A 23 4.69 -4.58 -3.54
C GLY A 23 3.18 -4.82 -3.44
N TYR A 24 2.47 -4.80 -4.57
CA TYR A 24 1.03 -5.07 -4.62
C TYR A 24 0.62 -6.39 -3.93
N ASN A 25 1.41 -7.46 -4.10
CA ASN A 25 1.14 -8.74 -3.45
C ASN A 25 1.31 -8.69 -1.93
N ASP A 26 2.21 -7.83 -1.42
CA ASP A 26 2.36 -7.63 0.02
C ASP A 26 1.15 -6.87 0.57
N LEU A 27 0.66 -5.85 -0.13
CA LEU A 27 -0.56 -5.11 0.23
C LEU A 27 -1.78 -6.05 0.28
N LEU A 28 -1.94 -6.92 -0.74
CA LEU A 28 -3.00 -7.93 -0.74
C LEU A 28 -2.86 -8.93 0.40
N GLU A 29 -1.64 -9.32 0.76
CA GLU A 29 -1.44 -10.22 1.89
C GLU A 29 -1.80 -9.54 3.20
N LEU A 30 -1.41 -8.28 3.40
CA LEU A 30 -1.81 -7.48 4.55
C LEU A 30 -3.33 -7.40 4.69
N ILE A 31 -4.06 -7.16 3.60
CA ILE A 31 -5.54 -7.18 3.62
C ILE A 31 -6.09 -8.50 4.17
N LYS A 32 -5.48 -9.65 3.83
CA LYS A 32 -5.97 -10.96 4.29
C LYS A 32 -5.68 -11.24 5.77
N ILE A 33 -4.67 -10.58 6.34
CA ILE A 33 -4.22 -10.83 7.71
C ILE A 33 -4.47 -9.66 8.67
N ALA A 34 -5.10 -8.57 8.17
CA ALA A 34 -5.39 -7.35 8.91
C ALA A 34 -6.29 -7.54 10.14
N ASP A 35 -7.08 -8.62 10.17
CA ASP A 35 -7.92 -9.00 11.31
C ASP A 35 -7.12 -9.58 12.50
N THR A 36 -5.84 -9.87 12.30
CA THR A 36 -4.99 -10.54 13.27
C THR A 36 -3.74 -9.70 13.56
N PRO A 37 -3.73 -8.87 14.62
CA PRO A 37 -2.58 -8.04 14.99
C PRO A 37 -1.23 -8.75 14.99
N ALA A 38 -1.16 -9.91 15.64
CA ALA A 38 0.07 -10.70 15.70
C ALA A 38 0.60 -11.17 14.32
N LYS A 39 -0.26 -11.31 13.29
CA LYS A 39 0.17 -11.74 11.95
C LYS A 39 0.70 -10.56 11.14
N PHE A 40 -0.05 -9.46 11.05
CA PHE A 40 0.42 -8.31 10.28
C PHE A 40 1.63 -7.65 10.95
N ASP A 41 1.69 -7.64 12.28
CA ASP A 41 2.84 -7.15 13.03
C ASP A 41 4.11 -7.91 12.65
N LYS A 42 4.06 -9.24 12.78
CA LYS A 42 5.15 -10.12 12.33
C LYS A 42 5.51 -9.88 10.87
N PHE A 43 4.52 -9.78 9.98
CA PHE A 43 4.76 -9.57 8.55
C PHE A 43 5.53 -8.28 8.25
N LEU A 44 5.20 -7.19 8.93
CA LEU A 44 5.79 -5.87 8.77
C LEU A 44 7.17 -5.79 9.43
N THR A 45 7.33 -6.32 10.65
CA THR A 45 8.64 -6.38 11.32
C THR A 45 9.65 -7.23 10.56
N GLU A 46 9.24 -8.37 9.99
CA GLU A 46 10.12 -9.20 9.13
C GLU A 46 10.59 -8.46 7.86
N ARG A 47 9.91 -7.37 7.47
CA ARG A 47 10.26 -6.50 6.34
C ARG A 47 10.98 -5.21 6.76
N GLY A 48 11.32 -5.11 8.05
CA GLY A 48 12.08 -4.00 8.61
C GLY A 48 11.25 -2.75 8.88
N PHE A 49 9.94 -2.90 9.09
CA PHE A 49 9.13 -1.82 9.64
C PHE A 49 9.08 -1.92 11.15
N ASP A 50 9.21 -0.77 11.79
CA ASP A 50 8.99 -0.62 13.21
C ASP A 50 7.58 -0.12 13.46
N TYR A 51 6.94 -0.65 14.50
CA TYR A 51 5.66 -0.12 14.93
C TYR A 51 5.84 1.33 15.37
N SER A 52 5.24 2.24 14.61
CA SER A 52 5.21 3.66 14.95
C SER A 52 3.86 3.88 15.60
N ALA A 53 3.83 3.98 16.92
CA ALA A 53 2.65 4.45 17.63
C ALA A 53 2.33 5.86 17.10
N GLY A 54 1.49 5.94 16.06
CA GLY A 54 0.86 7.18 15.64
C GLY A 54 -0.05 7.66 16.75
N GLU A 55 -0.32 8.96 16.79
CA GLU A 55 -1.12 9.63 17.84
C GLU A 55 -2.56 9.09 17.98
N ASP A 56 -2.98 8.16 17.11
CA ASP A 56 -4.23 7.41 17.19
C ASP A 56 -4.07 6.05 17.88
N GLU A 57 -3.50 6.02 19.09
CA GLU A 57 -3.83 4.95 20.06
C GLU A 57 -5.30 5.13 20.46
N GLY A 58 -6.20 4.64 19.63
CA GLY A 58 -7.63 4.70 19.88
C GLY A 58 -8.32 3.63 19.07
N GLY A 59 -8.60 2.49 19.71
CA GLY A 59 -9.62 1.57 19.20
C GLY A 59 -10.87 2.39 18.92
N TYR A 60 -11.20 2.58 17.64
CA TYR A 60 -12.38 3.30 17.20
C TYR A 60 -13.61 2.43 17.55
N GLY A 61 -13.97 2.36 18.83
CA GLY A 61 -15.04 1.48 19.31
C GLY A 61 -14.76 -0.02 19.14
N ASP A 62 -15.79 -0.82 19.45
CA ASP A 62 -15.72 -2.27 19.31
C ASP A 62 -15.56 -2.66 17.83
N GLY A 63 -14.52 -3.44 17.53
CA GLY A 63 -14.35 -4.06 16.22
C GLY A 63 -13.52 -3.27 15.20
N ILE A 64 -12.89 -2.15 15.57
CA ILE A 64 -11.97 -1.40 14.70
C ILE A 64 -10.52 -1.52 15.19
N LEU A 65 -9.62 -1.82 14.25
CA LEU A 65 -8.16 -1.89 14.41
C LEU A 65 -7.51 -0.87 13.47
N SER A 66 -6.58 -0.06 13.98
CA SER A 66 -5.79 0.89 13.20
C SER A 66 -4.36 0.90 13.72
N TYR A 67 -3.40 0.57 12.86
CA TYR A 67 -1.98 0.46 13.22
C TYR A 67 -1.11 1.08 12.15
N THR A 68 -0.16 1.91 12.56
CA THR A 68 0.82 2.52 11.65
C THR A 68 2.20 1.96 11.93
N TYR A 69 2.92 1.68 10.85
CA TYR A 69 4.28 1.18 10.87
C TYR A 69 5.14 2.10 10.04
N ALA A 70 6.38 2.36 10.48
CA ALA A 70 7.32 3.23 9.80
C ALA A 70 8.59 2.46 9.46
N LYS A 71 9.23 2.85 8.38
CA LYS A 71 10.56 2.39 8.00
C LYS A 71 11.37 3.57 7.51
N GLU A 72 12.43 3.88 8.25
CA GLU A 72 13.41 4.88 7.84
C GLU A 72 14.22 4.34 6.65
N MET A 73 14.36 5.16 5.61
CA MET A 73 15.24 4.91 4.48
C MET A 73 16.16 6.11 4.29
N ASP A 74 17.29 5.89 3.61
CA ASP A 74 18.36 6.89 3.45
C ASP A 74 17.88 8.28 2.98
N ASP A 75 16.78 8.35 2.23
CA ASP A 75 16.17 9.59 1.71
C ASP A 75 14.63 9.55 1.75
N ASP A 76 14.01 8.81 2.68
CA ASP A 76 12.55 8.64 2.74
C ASP A 76 12.06 8.26 4.13
N TYR A 77 10.82 8.64 4.42
CA TYR A 77 10.03 8.02 5.48
C TYR A 77 8.88 7.27 4.83
N TYR A 78 8.89 5.96 4.98
CA TYR A 78 7.86 5.10 4.41
C TYR A 78 6.96 4.59 5.51
N TYR A 79 5.66 4.85 5.38
CA TYR A 79 4.67 4.42 6.35
C TYR A 79 3.70 3.41 5.73
N VAL A 80 3.23 2.49 6.57
CA VAL A 80 2.18 1.54 6.24
C VAL A 80 1.12 1.59 7.33
N GLY A 81 -0.11 1.92 6.95
CA GLY A 81 -1.28 1.87 7.80
C GLY A 81 -2.09 0.60 7.53
N VAL A 82 -2.48 -0.11 8.59
CA VAL A 82 -3.40 -1.25 8.52
C VAL A 82 -4.67 -0.88 9.28
N TYR A 83 -5.79 -0.81 8.56
CA TYR A 83 -7.11 -0.53 9.10
C TYR A 83 -8.05 -1.71 8.86
N HIS A 84 -8.75 -2.16 9.90
CA HIS A 84 -9.75 -3.21 9.81
C HIS A 84 -10.98 -2.84 10.64
N ASP A 85 -12.14 -2.80 10.00
CA ASP A 85 -13.44 -2.59 10.63
C ASP A 85 -14.30 -3.84 10.42
N SER A 86 -14.37 -4.66 11.47
CA SER A 86 -15.15 -5.90 11.47
C SER A 86 -16.66 -5.68 11.52
N THR A 87 -17.12 -4.51 12.00
CA THR A 87 -18.54 -4.17 12.09
C THR A 87 -19.11 -3.87 10.71
N ASN A 88 -18.36 -3.09 9.94
CA ASN A 88 -18.78 -2.66 8.61
C ASN A 88 -18.17 -3.53 7.49
N GLY A 89 -17.28 -4.47 7.80
CA GLY A 89 -16.72 -5.40 6.81
C GLY A 89 -15.74 -4.75 5.83
N TYR A 90 -15.07 -3.69 6.29
CA TYR A 90 -14.07 -2.93 5.53
C TYR A 90 -12.67 -3.26 6.03
N THR A 91 -11.73 -3.37 5.10
CA THR A 91 -10.31 -3.50 5.46
C THR A 91 -9.51 -2.68 4.47
N SER A 92 -8.62 -1.84 4.98
CA SER A 92 -7.77 -0.97 4.18
C SER A 92 -6.32 -1.10 4.60
N VAL A 93 -5.43 -1.13 3.62
CA VAL A 93 -4.00 -1.02 3.83
C VAL A 93 -3.52 0.17 3.02
N GLY A 94 -2.98 1.15 3.75
CA GLY A 94 -2.41 2.36 3.18
C GLY A 94 -0.89 2.29 3.20
N GLU A 95 -0.25 2.85 2.20
CA GLU A 95 1.16 3.21 2.26
C GLU A 95 1.36 4.67 1.85
N SER A 96 2.34 5.33 2.46
CA SER A 96 2.68 6.73 2.22
C SER A 96 4.19 6.94 2.13
N SER A 97 4.61 7.91 1.33
CA SER A 97 6.02 8.20 1.03
C SER A 97 6.16 9.60 0.43
N LEU A 98 7.25 10.27 0.76
CA LEU A 98 7.58 11.59 0.23
C LEU A 98 8.24 11.55 -1.17
N LYS A 99 8.54 10.35 -1.69
CA LYS A 99 9.14 10.19 -3.02
C LYS A 99 8.11 10.17 -4.15
N GLU A 100 8.25 11.13 -5.07
CA GLU A 100 7.45 11.21 -6.31
C GLU A 100 7.50 9.93 -7.16
N ALA A 101 8.61 9.19 -7.14
CA ALA A 101 8.72 7.92 -7.86
C ALA A 101 7.67 6.87 -7.42
N ARG A 102 7.05 7.03 -6.23
CA ARG A 102 5.94 6.18 -5.79
C ARG A 102 4.65 6.45 -6.54
N TRP A 103 4.40 7.67 -7.00
CA TRP A 103 3.20 8.00 -7.79
C TRP A 103 3.11 7.13 -9.05
N GLU A 104 4.18 7.09 -9.84
CA GLU A 104 4.25 6.27 -11.05
C GLU A 104 4.13 4.78 -10.74
N HIS A 105 4.70 4.33 -9.62
CA HIS A 105 4.53 2.96 -9.16
C HIS A 105 3.07 2.62 -8.82
N TYR A 106 2.34 3.52 -8.18
CA TYR A 106 0.93 3.32 -7.88
C TYR A 106 0.07 3.26 -9.14
N LEU A 107 0.37 4.10 -10.13
CA LEU A 107 -0.26 4.04 -11.45
C LEU A 107 0.07 2.73 -12.18
N ASP A 108 1.28 2.21 -12.05
CA ASP A 108 1.64 0.89 -12.58
C ASP A 108 0.86 -0.24 -11.91
N ILE A 109 0.67 -0.20 -10.59
CA ILE A 109 -0.15 -1.19 -9.86
C ILE A 109 -1.57 -1.26 -10.45
N VAL A 110 -2.25 -0.12 -10.57
CA VAL A 110 -3.65 -0.10 -11.03
C VAL A 110 -3.78 -0.55 -12.48
N THR A 111 -2.84 -0.15 -13.35
CA THR A 111 -2.84 -0.52 -14.77
C THR A 111 -2.49 -1.99 -14.99
N THR A 112 -1.43 -2.49 -14.35
CA THR A 112 -0.96 -3.88 -14.47
C THR A 112 -1.97 -4.88 -13.88
N HIS A 113 -2.70 -4.50 -12.84
CA HIS A 113 -3.64 -5.40 -12.17
C HIS A 113 -5.10 -5.25 -12.61
N GLY A 114 -5.36 -4.43 -13.64
CA GLY A 114 -6.67 -4.34 -14.30
C GLY A 114 -7.74 -3.62 -13.49
N TYR A 115 -7.34 -2.65 -12.67
CA TYR A 115 -8.29 -1.74 -12.02
C TYR A 115 -8.80 -0.72 -13.04
N THR A 116 -10.06 -0.31 -12.87
CA THR A 116 -10.68 0.71 -13.74
C THR A 116 -10.92 1.98 -12.94
N LYS A 117 -10.53 3.14 -13.48
CA LYS A 117 -10.79 4.44 -12.85
C LYS A 117 -12.29 4.63 -12.64
N SER A 118 -12.71 4.92 -11.42
CA SER A 118 -14.10 5.20 -11.04
C SER A 118 -14.34 6.68 -10.78
N GLU A 119 -13.39 7.35 -10.12
CA GLU A 119 -13.52 8.75 -9.71
C GLU A 119 -12.16 9.46 -9.69
N GLU A 120 -12.18 10.79 -9.78
CA GLU A 120 -10.99 11.63 -9.65
C GLU A 120 -11.40 12.99 -9.07
N SER A 121 -10.52 13.53 -8.22
CA SER A 121 -10.63 14.87 -7.67
C SER A 121 -9.42 15.71 -8.04
N THR A 122 -9.69 16.95 -8.44
CA THR A 122 -8.70 17.93 -8.85
C THR A 122 -8.90 19.23 -8.08
N ASP A 123 -7.82 19.89 -7.70
CA ASP A 123 -7.80 21.25 -7.14
C ASP A 123 -6.76 22.09 -7.89
N ASP A 124 -7.13 23.30 -8.32
CA ASP A 124 -6.29 24.18 -9.17
C ASP A 124 -5.56 23.46 -10.33
N ASP A 125 -6.28 22.62 -11.07
CA ASP A 125 -5.78 21.77 -12.17
C ASP A 125 -4.75 20.68 -11.76
N GLU A 126 -4.49 20.51 -10.46
CA GLU A 126 -3.68 19.43 -9.92
C GLU A 126 -4.56 18.26 -9.46
N VAL A 127 -4.20 17.03 -9.84
CA VAL A 127 -4.89 15.82 -9.37
C VAL A 127 -4.55 15.60 -7.90
N MET A 128 -5.58 15.67 -7.06
CA MET A 128 -5.48 15.43 -5.61
C MET A 128 -5.60 13.95 -5.30
N TRP A 129 -6.52 13.24 -5.96
CA TRP A 129 -6.61 11.79 -5.88
C TRP A 129 -7.36 11.18 -7.06
N ILE A 130 -7.07 9.90 -7.31
CA ILE A 130 -7.77 9.08 -8.29
C ILE A 130 -8.19 7.78 -7.61
N GLU A 131 -9.46 7.41 -7.77
CA GLU A 131 -9.98 6.13 -7.31
C GLU A 131 -10.17 5.16 -8.47
N PHE A 132 -9.80 3.91 -8.21
CA PHE A 132 -9.93 2.81 -9.14
C PHE A 132 -10.60 1.63 -8.45
N GLU A 133 -11.36 0.85 -9.20
CA GLU A 133 -12.11 -0.28 -8.67
C GLU A 133 -11.88 -1.57 -9.45
N LYS A 134 -11.97 -2.69 -8.74
CA LYS A 134 -11.95 -4.04 -9.29
C LYS A 134 -12.61 -5.02 -8.31
N ASP A 135 -13.71 -5.64 -8.72
CA ASP A 135 -14.45 -6.61 -7.90
C ASP A 135 -14.82 -6.02 -6.52
N GLU A 136 -14.40 -6.66 -5.43
CA GLU A 136 -14.56 -6.19 -4.04
C GLU A 136 -13.47 -5.20 -3.57
N TYR A 137 -12.54 -4.83 -4.44
CA TYR A 137 -11.40 -3.97 -4.12
C TYR A 137 -11.55 -2.58 -4.72
N SER A 138 -11.05 -1.58 -4.01
CA SER A 138 -10.74 -0.26 -4.56
C SER A 138 -9.31 0.15 -4.19
N ILE A 139 -8.70 0.96 -5.06
CA ILE A 139 -7.42 1.61 -4.81
C ILE A 139 -7.65 3.11 -4.97
N ARG A 140 -7.31 3.88 -3.93
CA ARG A 140 -7.22 5.34 -4.02
C ARG A 140 -5.76 5.76 -4.01
N ILE A 141 -5.33 6.46 -5.04
CA ILE A 141 -4.00 7.06 -5.15
C ILE A 141 -4.17 8.55 -4.83
N ILE A 142 -3.44 9.06 -3.84
CA ILE A 142 -3.59 10.42 -3.32
C ILE A 142 -2.25 11.14 -3.43
N ARG A 143 -2.30 12.38 -3.90
CA ARG A 143 -1.19 13.34 -3.86
C ARG A 143 -1.62 14.45 -2.91
N HIS A 144 -1.05 14.45 -1.71
CA HIS A 144 -1.34 15.46 -0.70
C HIS A 144 -0.16 16.42 -0.62
N LYS A 145 -0.41 17.72 -0.77
CA LYS A 145 0.60 18.76 -0.63
C LYS A 145 0.36 19.51 0.67
N GLU A 146 1.36 19.53 1.54
CA GLU A 146 1.36 20.28 2.78
C GLU A 146 2.62 21.14 2.83
N ASP A 147 2.44 22.46 2.87
CA ASP A 147 3.51 23.45 2.72
C ASP A 147 4.39 23.22 1.46
N ASP A 148 5.66 22.86 1.67
CA ASP A 148 6.67 22.59 0.64
C ASP A 148 6.88 21.09 0.38
N GLU A 149 6.14 20.21 1.08
CA GLU A 149 6.25 18.76 0.97
C GLU A 149 5.04 18.16 0.25
N VAL A 150 5.28 17.08 -0.50
CA VAL A 150 4.25 16.32 -1.19
C VAL A 150 4.35 14.87 -0.74
N ASP A 151 3.26 14.35 -0.20
CA ASP A 151 3.10 12.95 0.17
C ASP A 151 2.27 12.21 -0.86
N TYR A 152 2.76 11.03 -1.24
CA TYR A 152 2.18 10.14 -2.21
C TYR A 152 1.66 8.90 -1.52
N ASN A 153 0.34 8.77 -1.47
CA ASN A 153 -0.32 7.68 -0.78
C ASN A 153 -0.99 6.72 -1.77
N LEU A 154 -0.99 5.44 -1.42
CA LEU A 154 -1.88 4.45 -2.01
C LEU A 154 -2.66 3.78 -0.88
N ILE A 155 -3.99 3.75 -1.01
CA ILE A 155 -4.87 3.04 -0.09
C ILE A 155 -5.59 1.93 -0.87
N LEU A 156 -5.23 0.68 -0.60
CA LEU A 156 -5.95 -0.49 -1.07
C LEU A 156 -7.04 -0.83 -0.05
N THR A 157 -8.29 -0.90 -0.49
CA THR A 157 -9.43 -1.26 0.35
C THR A 157 -10.12 -2.49 -0.20
N LYS A 158 -10.55 -3.37 0.69
CA LYS A 158 -11.49 -4.46 0.44
C LYS A 158 -12.79 -4.15 1.15
N ASP A 159 -13.88 -4.08 0.39
CA ASP A 159 -15.24 -3.91 0.89
C ASP A 159 -16.04 -5.20 0.62
N THR A 160 -16.30 -5.96 1.68
CA THR A 160 -17.06 -7.23 1.59
C THR A 160 -18.57 -7.01 1.45
N GLN A 161 -19.06 -5.82 1.72
CA GLN A 161 -20.47 -5.45 1.57
C GLN A 161 -20.83 -5.02 0.14
N LYS A 162 -19.84 -4.55 -0.64
CA LYS A 162 -20.02 -4.09 -2.03
C LYS A 162 -20.74 -5.06 -2.97
N ASN A 163 -20.65 -6.38 -2.69
CA ASN A 163 -21.29 -7.44 -3.47
C ASN A 163 -22.43 -8.16 -2.72
N SER A 164 -22.83 -7.68 -1.55
CA SER A 164 -23.96 -8.25 -0.82
C SER A 164 -25.26 -7.83 -1.48
N PRO A 165 -26.12 -8.77 -1.93
CA PRO A 165 -27.43 -8.40 -2.42
C PRO A 165 -28.19 -7.73 -1.29
N HIS A 166 -28.51 -6.44 -1.44
CA HIS A 166 -29.36 -5.75 -0.49
C HIS A 166 -30.70 -6.48 -0.41
N VAL A 167 -30.92 -7.23 0.68
CA VAL A 167 -32.23 -7.77 1.03
C VAL A 167 -33.02 -6.61 1.60
N HIS A 168 -33.75 -5.91 0.73
CA HIS A 168 -34.79 -4.97 1.12
C HIS A 168 -36.05 -5.70 1.60
#